data_AF-A0A7Y1ZIY2-F1
#
_entry.id   AF-A0A7Y1ZIY2-F1
#
_cell.length_a   1.000
_cell.length_b   1.000
_cell.length_c   1.000
_cell.angle_alpha   90.00
_cell.angle_beta   90.00
_cell.angle_gamma   90.00
#
_symmetry.space_group_name_H-M   'P 1'
#
loop_
_entity.id
_entity.type
_entity.pdbx_description
1 polymer ?
#
loop_
_entity_poly.entity_id
_entity_poly.type
_entity_poly.pdbx_seq_one_letter_code
_entity_poly.pdbx_strand_id
1 'polypeptide(L)'
;MLSLSADISDQDVDLAVINGEGDGGVKFGAELTAFAGALASRDETALTTAREELAQVAGPEVLVDAAAVAANFQRMVRIADATGIPADDLVQAISGDIADQLDLRRFHSAQNTPGQSLWQRCKNVPLGLLAKFILRAGDRRARQARE
;
A
#
# COMPACT_ATOMS: atom_id res chain seq x y z
N MET A 1 -2.97 -1.60 1.56
CA MET A 1 -3.99 -0.85 0.77
C MET A 1 -3.97 -1.28 -0.69
N LEU A 2 -2.80 -1.36 -1.34
CA LEU A 2 -2.67 -1.81 -2.73
C LEU A 2 -3.26 -3.21 -2.99
N SER A 3 -2.89 -4.21 -2.18
CA SER A 3 -3.44 -5.57 -2.28
C SER A 3 -4.97 -5.62 -2.12
N LEU A 4 -5.53 -4.85 -1.16
CA LEU A 4 -6.97 -4.75 -0.99
C LEU A 4 -7.65 -4.05 -2.17
N SER A 5 -7.07 -2.98 -2.71
CA SER A 5 -7.59 -2.30 -3.89
C SER A 5 -7.54 -3.19 -5.13
N ALA A 6 -6.48 -3.98 -5.28
CA ALA A 6 -6.31 -4.97 -6.34
C ALA A 6 -7.40 -6.07 -6.26
N ASP A 7 -7.60 -6.65 -5.06
CA ASP A 7 -8.67 -7.61 -4.77
C ASP A 7 -10.08 -7.06 -5.06
N ILE A 8 -10.30 -5.76 -4.82
CA ILE A 8 -11.58 -5.08 -5.08
C ILE A 8 -11.75 -4.79 -6.58
N SER A 9 -10.67 -4.42 -7.27
CA SER A 9 -10.69 -4.03 -8.68
C SER A 9 -10.58 -5.22 -9.65
N ASP A 10 -10.46 -6.45 -9.12
CA ASP A 10 -10.20 -7.67 -9.88
C ASP A 10 -8.93 -7.55 -10.75
N GLN A 11 -7.93 -6.83 -10.23
CA GLN A 11 -6.62 -6.67 -10.85
C GLN A 11 -5.62 -7.54 -10.10
N ASP A 12 -4.84 -8.32 -10.85
CA ASP A 12 -3.70 -9.03 -10.28
C ASP A 12 -2.52 -8.05 -10.19
N VAL A 13 -2.05 -7.80 -8.97
CA VAL A 13 -0.96 -6.85 -8.69
C VAL A 13 0.16 -7.59 -8.01
N ASP A 14 1.34 -7.55 -8.63
CA ASP A 14 2.53 -8.12 -8.03
C ASP A 14 3.04 -7.22 -6.91
N LEU A 15 2.95 -7.70 -5.67
CA LEU A 15 3.40 -6.97 -4.49
C LEU A 15 4.93 -6.91 -4.38
N ALA A 16 5.67 -7.75 -5.12
CA ALA A 16 7.13 -7.71 -5.14
C ALA A 16 7.69 -6.33 -5.54
N VAL A 17 6.89 -5.54 -6.29
CA VAL A 17 7.19 -4.15 -6.65
C VAL A 17 7.46 -3.24 -5.45
N ILE A 18 6.87 -3.54 -4.28
CA ILE A 18 7.10 -2.78 -3.05
C ILE A 18 8.55 -2.98 -2.55
N ASN A 19 9.16 -4.11 -2.86
CA ASN A 19 10.57 -4.39 -2.59
C ASN A 19 11.50 -3.93 -3.73
N GLY A 20 10.96 -3.27 -4.76
CA GLY A 20 11.70 -2.81 -5.93
C GLY A 20 11.86 -3.87 -7.03
N GLU A 21 11.05 -4.92 -7.02
CA GLU A 21 11.10 -6.00 -8.00
C GLU A 21 9.93 -5.91 -9.00
N GLY A 22 10.23 -5.90 -10.31
CA GLY A 22 9.20 -5.84 -11.36
C GLY A 22 8.52 -4.47 -11.49
N ASP A 23 7.35 -4.45 -12.15
CA ASP A 23 6.56 -3.24 -12.43
C ASP A 23 5.18 -3.24 -11.74
N GLY A 24 4.87 -4.27 -10.95
CA GLY A 24 3.61 -4.38 -10.23
C GLY A 24 2.38 -4.63 -11.10
N GLY A 25 2.54 -4.88 -12.41
CA GLY A 25 1.41 -5.15 -13.32
C GLY A 25 0.51 -3.95 -13.61
N VAL A 26 0.96 -2.73 -13.26
CA VAL A 26 0.20 -1.49 -13.47
C VAL A 26 0.87 -0.61 -14.53
N LYS A 27 0.05 0.14 -15.27
CA LYS A 27 0.55 1.07 -16.30
C LYS A 27 1.51 2.08 -15.66
N PHE A 28 2.71 2.21 -16.24
CA PHE A 28 3.81 3.05 -15.73
C PHE A 28 4.35 2.62 -14.36
N GLY A 29 4.16 1.36 -13.97
CA GLY A 29 4.44 0.90 -12.61
C GLY A 29 5.91 0.99 -12.21
N ALA A 30 6.84 0.78 -13.15
CA ALA A 30 8.27 0.96 -12.89
C ALA A 30 8.61 2.41 -12.54
N GLU A 31 8.16 3.37 -13.36
CA GLU A 31 8.41 4.80 -13.18
C GLU A 31 7.69 5.35 -11.94
N LEU A 32 6.45 4.91 -11.69
CA LEU A 32 5.70 5.27 -10.50
C LEU A 32 6.37 4.75 -9.22
N THR A 33 6.90 3.53 -9.26
CA THR A 33 7.62 2.93 -8.12
C THR A 33 8.95 3.63 -7.88
N ALA A 34 9.71 3.93 -8.93
CA ALA A 34 10.95 4.70 -8.84
C ALA A 34 10.69 6.10 -8.24
N PHE A 35 9.65 6.80 -8.72
CA PHE A 35 9.24 8.10 -8.18
C PHE A 35 8.83 8.02 -6.70
N ALA A 36 7.99 7.05 -6.33
CA ALA A 36 7.56 6.86 -4.96
C ALA A 36 8.73 6.49 -4.03
N GLY A 37 9.65 5.65 -4.49
CA GLY A 37 10.86 5.25 -3.77
C GLY A 37 11.79 6.43 -3.51
N ALA A 38 12.08 7.23 -4.53
CA ALA A 38 12.91 8.43 -4.40
C ALA A 38 12.28 9.48 -3.46
N LEU A 39 10.96 9.65 -3.52
CA LEU A 39 10.24 10.53 -2.59
C LEU A 39 10.35 10.05 -1.14
N ALA A 40 10.26 8.73 -0.91
CA ALA A 40 10.33 8.13 0.42
C ALA A 40 11.74 8.19 1.01
N SER A 41 12.78 7.99 0.18
CA SER A 41 14.19 8.05 0.61
C SER A 41 14.69 9.47 0.88
N ARG A 42 13.95 10.49 0.41
CA ARG A 42 14.35 11.91 0.47
C ARG A 42 15.66 12.20 -0.27
N ASP A 43 15.95 11.41 -1.30
CA ASP A 43 17.05 11.64 -2.21
C ASP A 43 16.60 12.62 -3.30
N GLU A 44 16.99 13.90 -3.15
CA GLU A 44 16.60 14.97 -4.08
C GLU A 44 17.13 14.73 -5.51
N THR A 45 18.29 14.10 -5.66
CA THR A 45 18.85 13.79 -6.97
C THR A 45 18.04 12.70 -7.64
N ALA A 46 17.80 11.58 -6.93
CA ALA A 46 16.96 10.50 -7.46
C ALA A 46 15.52 10.98 -7.74
N LEU A 47 14.99 11.87 -6.90
CA LEU A 47 13.64 12.41 -7.06
C LEU A 47 13.54 13.30 -8.31
N THR A 48 14.58 14.07 -8.61
CA THR A 48 14.62 14.90 -9.83
C THR A 48 14.62 13.99 -11.06
N THR A 49 15.49 12.99 -11.11
CA THR A 49 15.55 12.02 -12.21
C THR A 49 14.22 11.29 -12.40
N ALA A 50 13.63 10.76 -11.33
CA ALA A 50 12.37 10.02 -11.43
C ALA A 50 11.19 10.90 -11.89
N ARG A 51 11.18 12.20 -11.57
CA ARG A 51 10.17 13.14 -12.08
C ARG A 51 10.31 13.35 -13.59
N GLU A 52 11.55 13.51 -14.07
CA GLU A 52 11.83 13.70 -15.50
C GLU A 52 11.44 12.46 -16.30
N GLU A 53 11.83 11.27 -15.82
CA GLU A 53 11.49 9.99 -16.46
C GLU A 53 9.99 9.74 -16.48
N LEU A 54 9.29 9.93 -15.35
CA LEU A 54 7.83 9.76 -15.29
C LEU A 54 7.10 10.76 -16.19
N ALA A 55 7.53 12.03 -16.22
CA ALA A 55 6.95 13.02 -17.11
C ALA A 55 7.18 12.68 -18.60
N GLN A 56 8.34 12.13 -18.94
CA GLN A 56 8.68 11.74 -20.30
C GLN A 56 7.83 10.56 -20.79
N VAL A 57 7.60 9.55 -19.93
CA VAL A 57 6.89 8.33 -20.29
C VAL A 57 5.37 8.48 -20.19
N ALA A 58 4.89 9.11 -19.12
CA ALA A 58 3.47 9.17 -18.77
C ALA A 58 2.83 10.55 -19.01
N GLY A 59 3.64 11.58 -19.23
CA GLY A 59 3.19 12.96 -19.41
C GLY A 59 3.08 13.74 -18.10
N PRO A 60 3.00 15.09 -18.19
CA PRO A 60 3.01 15.97 -17.03
C PRO A 60 1.77 15.83 -16.14
N GLU A 61 0.59 15.52 -16.69
CA GLU A 61 -0.63 15.32 -15.90
C GLU A 61 -0.51 14.10 -14.96
N VAL A 62 0.01 12.98 -15.47
CA VAL A 62 0.23 11.78 -14.66
C VAL A 62 1.25 12.02 -13.56
N LEU A 63 2.32 12.78 -13.84
CA LEU A 63 3.28 13.17 -12.80
C LEU A 63 2.62 13.97 -11.68
N VAL A 64 1.76 14.94 -12.02
CA VAL A 64 1.05 15.75 -11.03
C VAL A 64 0.13 14.89 -10.17
N ASP A 65 -0.64 13.98 -10.78
CA ASP A 65 -1.52 13.06 -10.05
C ASP A 65 -0.72 12.11 -9.14
N ALA A 66 0.38 11.54 -9.64
CA ALA A 66 1.27 10.70 -8.85
C ALA A 66 1.84 11.46 -7.65
N ALA A 67 2.28 12.70 -7.84
CA ALA A 67 2.78 13.55 -6.77
C ALA A 67 1.70 13.87 -5.72
N ALA A 68 0.46 14.15 -6.16
CA ALA A 68 -0.66 14.40 -5.27
C ALA A 68 -1.00 13.17 -4.40
N VAL A 69 -1.03 11.99 -5.01
CA VAL A 69 -1.26 10.71 -4.32
C VAL A 69 -0.15 10.46 -3.30
N ALA A 70 1.12 10.57 -3.72
CA ALA A 70 2.26 10.32 -2.86
C ALA A 70 2.31 11.30 -1.66
N ALA A 71 2.01 12.58 -1.90
CA ALA A 71 1.90 13.58 -0.83
C ALA A 71 0.77 13.26 0.16
N ASN A 72 -0.38 12.77 -0.31
CA ASN A 72 -1.49 12.37 0.55
C ASN A 72 -1.11 11.22 1.49
N PHE A 73 -0.40 10.20 0.99
CA PHE A 73 0.09 9.10 1.82
C PHE A 73 1.14 9.56 2.84
N GLN A 74 2.11 10.37 2.42
CA GLN A 74 3.14 10.93 3.31
C GLN A 74 2.54 11.78 4.43
N ARG A 75 1.46 12.53 4.16
CA ARG A 75 0.76 13.32 5.20
C ARG A 75 0.22 12.41 6.31
N MET A 76 -0.47 11.34 5.94
CA MET A 76 -1.09 10.43 6.91
C MET A 76 -0.04 9.73 7.78
N VAL A 77 1.06 9.27 7.18
CA VAL A 77 2.17 8.63 7.91
C VAL A 77 2.76 9.57 8.95
N ARG A 78 3.06 10.83 8.58
CA ARG A 78 3.63 11.80 9.53
C ARG A 78 2.70 12.14 10.69
N ILE A 79 1.39 12.23 10.44
CA ILE A 79 0.41 12.49 11.51
C ILE A 79 0.37 11.29 12.47
N ALA A 80 0.31 10.06 11.93
CA ALA A 80 0.29 8.85 12.74
C ALA A 80 1.56 8.71 13.59
N ASP A 81 2.73 8.93 12.99
CA ASP A 81 4.03 8.88 13.68
C ASP A 81 4.13 9.94 14.79
N ALA A 82 3.66 11.17 14.54
CA ALA A 82 3.71 12.26 15.50
C ALA A 82 2.74 12.08 16.68
N THR A 83 1.62 11.39 16.47
CA THR A 83 0.57 11.18 17.47
C THR A 83 0.68 9.84 18.19
N GLY A 84 1.43 8.90 17.64
CA GLY A 84 1.60 7.54 18.19
C GLY A 84 0.33 6.71 18.12
N ILE A 85 -0.55 6.94 17.13
CA ILE A 85 -1.79 6.17 16.97
C ILE A 85 -1.45 4.69 16.74
N PRO A 86 -1.88 3.77 17.63
CA PRO A 86 -1.63 2.35 17.44
C PRO A 86 -2.47 1.78 16.30
N ALA A 87 -1.93 0.81 15.57
CA ALA A 87 -2.72 0.01 14.64
C ALA A 87 -3.72 -0.86 15.43
N ASP A 88 -5.00 -0.76 15.08
CA ASP A 88 -6.05 -1.56 15.69
C ASP A 88 -5.94 -3.06 15.34
N ASP A 89 -6.64 -3.90 16.11
CA ASP A 89 -6.58 -5.36 15.96
C ASP A 89 -7.00 -5.83 14.55
N LEU A 90 -7.90 -5.10 13.89
CA LEU A 90 -8.39 -5.44 12.55
C LEU A 90 -7.33 -5.14 11.49
N VAL A 91 -6.70 -3.98 11.56
CA VAL A 91 -5.59 -3.58 10.69
C VAL A 91 -4.43 -4.56 10.88
N GLN A 92 -4.10 -4.92 12.12
CA GLN A 92 -3.07 -5.92 12.39
C GLN A 92 -3.41 -7.32 11.84
N ALA A 93 -4.67 -7.75 11.95
CA ALA A 93 -5.13 -9.01 11.38
C ALA A 93 -5.00 -9.06 9.85
N ILE A 94 -5.34 -7.96 9.18
CA ILE A 94 -5.33 -7.88 7.71
C ILE A 94 -3.91 -7.68 7.16
N SER A 95 -3.08 -6.90 7.85
CA SER A 95 -1.74 -6.54 7.39
C SER A 95 -0.65 -7.54 7.78
N GLY A 96 -0.91 -8.43 8.75
CA GLY A 96 0.06 -9.42 9.21
C GLY A 96 0.62 -10.27 8.07
N ASP A 97 -0.24 -10.92 7.30
CA ASP A 97 0.19 -11.79 6.19
C ASP A 97 0.92 -11.01 5.09
N ILE A 98 0.50 -9.77 4.82
CA ILE A 98 1.15 -8.89 3.84
C ILE A 98 2.55 -8.48 4.34
N ALA A 99 2.69 -8.19 5.63
CA ALA A 99 3.97 -7.86 6.22
C ALA A 99 4.95 -9.04 6.17
N ASP A 100 4.45 -10.28 6.28
CA ASP A 100 5.23 -11.50 6.11
C ASP A 100 5.67 -11.66 4.65
N GLN A 101 4.74 -11.54 3.70
CA GLN A 101 5.01 -11.68 2.26
C GLN A 101 6.05 -10.67 1.76
N LEU A 102 5.99 -9.44 2.26
CA LEU A 102 6.89 -8.37 1.86
C LEU A 102 8.17 -8.29 2.69
N ASP A 103 8.36 -9.20 3.66
CA ASP A 103 9.45 -9.17 4.64
C ASP A 103 9.62 -7.80 5.32
N LEU A 104 8.52 -7.16 5.71
CA LEU A 104 8.55 -5.83 6.34
C LEU A 104 9.15 -5.87 7.75
N ARG A 105 9.30 -7.06 8.34
CA ARG A 105 9.94 -7.25 9.65
C ARG A 105 11.43 -6.94 9.64
N ARG A 106 12.06 -6.83 8.46
CA ARG A 106 13.46 -6.40 8.34
C ARG A 106 13.69 -4.94 8.75
N PHE A 107 12.64 -4.11 8.74
CA PHE A 107 12.77 -2.70 9.07
C PHE A 107 12.77 -2.46 10.58
N HIS A 108 13.59 -1.52 11.05
CA HIS A 108 13.71 -1.18 12.47
C HIS A 108 12.38 -0.80 13.13
N SER A 109 11.45 -0.19 12.39
CA SER A 109 10.13 0.19 12.88
C SER A 109 9.25 -1.00 13.28
N ALA A 110 9.56 -2.22 12.85
CA ALA A 110 8.82 -3.43 13.21
C ALA A 110 8.78 -3.68 14.72
N GLN A 111 9.78 -3.20 15.47
CA GLN A 111 9.80 -3.29 16.94
C GLN A 111 8.63 -2.57 17.62
N ASN A 112 8.02 -1.60 16.95
CA ASN A 112 6.87 -0.85 17.45
C ASN A 112 5.54 -1.59 17.19
N THR A 113 5.59 -2.74 16.52
CA THR A 113 4.41 -3.59 16.27
C THR A 113 4.33 -4.62 17.40
N PRO A 114 3.26 -4.62 18.23
CA PRO A 114 3.09 -5.64 19.24
C PRO A 114 3.06 -7.03 18.59
N GLY A 115 3.78 -8.00 19.16
CA GLY A 115 3.74 -9.37 18.68
C GLY A 115 2.34 -9.96 18.86
N GLN A 116 1.73 -10.46 17.78
CA GLN A 116 0.48 -11.20 17.90
C GLN A 116 0.75 -12.56 18.55
N SER A 117 0.09 -12.82 19.68
CA SER A 117 0.11 -14.14 20.30
C SER A 117 -0.47 -15.21 19.35
N LEU A 118 -0.04 -16.46 19.50
CA LEU A 118 -0.59 -17.61 18.73
C LEU A 118 -2.12 -17.68 18.82
N TRP A 119 -2.69 -17.29 19.96
CA TRP A 119 -4.14 -17.22 20.16
C TRP A 119 -4.80 -16.10 19.36
N GLN A 120 -4.19 -14.91 19.27
CA GLN A 120 -4.69 -13.81 18.44
C GLN A 120 -4.64 -14.15 16.95
N ARG A 121 -3.57 -14.82 16.47
CA ARG A 121 -3.49 -15.29 15.07
C ARG A 121 -4.64 -16.24 14.74
N CYS A 122 -4.91 -17.23 15.60
CA CYS A 122 -6.04 -18.15 15.42
C CYS A 122 -7.41 -17.47 15.50
N LYS A 123 -7.59 -16.47 16.37
CA LYS A 123 -8.85 -15.71 16.51
C LYS A 123 -9.11 -14.78 15.33
N ASN A 124 -8.05 -14.24 14.73
CA ASN A 124 -8.14 -13.24 13.66
C ASN A 124 -8.37 -13.86 12.27
N VAL A 125 -8.06 -15.15 12.07
CA VAL A 125 -8.33 -15.88 10.81
C VAL A 125 -9.81 -15.81 10.38
N PRO A 126 -10.80 -16.17 11.22
CA PRO A 126 -12.20 -16.08 10.83
C PRO A 126 -12.67 -14.62 10.67
N LEU A 127 -12.12 -13.68 11.44
CA LEU A 127 -12.47 -12.26 11.37
C LEU A 127 -11.97 -11.62 10.05
N GLY A 128 -10.75 -11.96 9.62
CA GLY A 128 -10.18 -11.52 8.36
C GLY A 128 -10.95 -12.06 7.15
N LEU A 129 -11.37 -13.34 7.20
CA LEU A 129 -12.22 -13.93 6.16
C LEU A 129 -13.59 -13.24 6.07
N LEU A 130 -14.21 -12.95 7.21
CA LEU A 130 -15.50 -12.25 7.27
C LEU A 130 -15.38 -10.80 6.76
N ALA A 131 -14.32 -10.08 7.13
CA ALA A 131 -14.06 -8.72 6.66
C ALA A 131 -13.86 -8.68 5.13
N LYS A 132 -13.07 -9.62 4.57
CA LYS A 132 -12.92 -9.78 3.12
C LYS A 132 -14.25 -10.05 2.43
N PHE A 133 -15.11 -10.85 3.04
CA PHE A 133 -16.44 -11.17 2.49
C PHE A 133 -17.40 -9.97 2.52
N ILE A 134 -17.42 -9.20 3.62
CA ILE A 134 -18.24 -8.00 3.79
C ILE A 134 -17.81 -6.90 2.80
N LEU A 135 -16.50 -6.65 2.67
CA LEU A 135 -15.96 -5.68 1.71
C LEU A 135 -16.34 -6.05 0.27
N ARG A 136 -16.21 -7.33 -0.11
CA ARG A 136 -16.65 -7.83 -1.44
C ARG A 136 -18.15 -7.71 -1.65
N ALA A 137 -18.97 -7.94 -0.62
CA ALA A 137 -20.42 -7.85 -0.71
C ALA A 137 -20.92 -6.40 -0.82
N GLY A 138 -20.28 -5.47 -0.10
CA GLY A 138 -20.59 -4.03 -0.19
C GLY A 138 -20.34 -3.47 -1.60
N ASP A 139 -19.25 -3.89 -2.24
CA ASP A 139 -18.89 -3.38 -3.57
C ASP A 139 -19.80 -3.92 -4.69
N ARG A 140 -20.26 -5.18 -4.59
CA ARG A 140 -21.28 -5.72 -5.53
C ARG A 140 -22.56 -4.89 -5.52
N ARG A 141 -22.98 -4.41 -4.34
CA ARG A 141 -24.15 -3.52 -4.21
C ARG A 141 -23.87 -2.12 -4.76
N ALA A 142 -22.66 -1.60 -4.56
CA ALA A 142 -22.27 -0.28 -5.08
C ALA A 142 -22.19 -0.25 -6.62
N ARG A 143 -21.80 -1.37 -7.26
CA ARG A 143 -21.81 -1.51 -8.74
C ARG A 143 -23.22 -1.65 -9.30
N GLN A 144 -24.08 -2.45 -8.67
CA GLN A 144 -25.49 -2.59 -9.08
C GLN A 144 -26.31 -1.30 -8.94
N ALA A 145 -25.87 -0.35 -8.12
CA ALA A 145 -26.51 0.96 -7.96
C ALA A 145 -26.02 2.03 -8.97
N ARG A 146 -25.01 1.71 -9.79
CA ARG A 146 -24.43 2.61 -10.81
C ARG A 146 -24.83 2.23 -12.25
N GLU A 147 -25.59 1.15 -12.42
CA GLU A 147 -26.28 0.75 -13.66
C GLU A 147 -27.72 1.28 -13.64
#